data_AF-A0A7S0FBF5-F1
#
_entry.id   AF-A0A7S0FBF5-F1
#
_cell.length_a   1.000
_cell.length_b   1.000
_cell.length_c   1.000
_cell.angle_alpha   90.00
_cell.angle_beta   90.00
_cell.angle_gamma   90.00
#
_symmetry.space_group_name_H-M   'P 1'
#
loop_
_entity.id
_entity.type
_entity.pdbx_description
1 polymer ?
#
loop_
_entity_poly.entity_id
_entity_poly.type
_entity_poly.pdbx_seq_one_letter_code
_entity_poly.pdbx_strand_id
1 'polypeptide(L)'
;PPRCQRCAEPAGAEPRATSDLEQEVLRQLRGVKDPGLGADIVTCGFAGDVEVDPARGRVTFRLEVSTFVERARAEVEKLPWVRSVEVRSPASAGSTAPPQRPPPGAAPQQRPMPRMPPTLDKVKSIVAVSSCKGGVGKSTVAVNLAFELRKSGAKVGIFDCDVYGPSLPVMVRFAEAPQMVMYEDDNKQKHIEPVIHEESGIKLVSFGYAGKAAVMRGSMVTGLIAQLMTQTEWGELDYLVLDLPPGTGDIHLTLAQVCRITAAVIVTTPQKLSIIDVERGISMFSQLAVPSVAVVQNMSYFPLPDGQRQYPFGNTAAGKNIAETFGIDHVFELPLDPVVSEAGDAGAPFVARHPSSPAAEEISRLAEAVVQEVKEIHAGSRRPVVAYDESGNFFRVELPSGEAFGIDPEILRQ
;
A
#
# COMPACT_ATOMS: atom_id res chain seq x y z
N PRO A 1 -38.17 75.00 12.18
CA PRO A 1 -38.49 73.56 12.34
C PRO A 1 -37.30 72.69 11.86
N PRO A 2 -36.75 71.83 12.73
CA PRO A 2 -35.47 71.17 12.46
C PRO A 2 -35.63 70.07 11.41
N ARG A 3 -34.66 70.00 10.49
CA ARG A 3 -34.43 68.90 9.56
C ARG A 3 -33.83 67.72 10.34
N CYS A 4 -34.46 66.56 10.18
CA CYS A 4 -34.09 65.29 10.80
C CYS A 4 -32.67 64.86 10.38
N GLN A 5 -31.86 64.43 11.35
CA GLN A 5 -30.50 63.93 11.15
C GLN A 5 -30.50 62.50 10.61
N ARG A 6 -29.62 62.29 9.64
CA ARG A 6 -29.14 61.05 9.01
C ARG A 6 -29.21 59.78 9.87
N CYS A 7 -29.95 58.78 9.39
CA CYS A 7 -29.58 57.38 9.59
C CYS A 7 -28.59 57.00 8.47
N ALA A 8 -27.36 56.66 8.85
CA ALA A 8 -26.38 56.11 7.94
C ALA A 8 -26.77 54.66 7.59
N GLU A 9 -26.86 54.36 6.30
CA GLU A 9 -26.89 52.99 5.80
C GLU A 9 -25.54 52.31 6.13
N PRO A 10 -25.51 51.05 6.59
CA PRO A 10 -24.27 50.32 6.66
C PRO A 10 -23.80 50.03 5.23
N ALA A 11 -22.60 50.52 4.92
CA ALA A 11 -21.89 50.28 3.67
C ALA A 11 -21.91 48.79 3.30
N GLY A 12 -22.21 48.51 2.04
CA GLY A 12 -22.21 47.17 1.48
C GLY A 12 -20.87 46.46 1.72
N ALA A 13 -20.94 45.29 2.35
CA ALA A 13 -19.79 44.40 2.46
C ALA A 13 -19.42 43.88 1.06
N GLU A 14 -18.16 44.07 0.67
CA GLU A 14 -17.60 43.47 -0.54
C GLU A 14 -17.82 41.94 -0.54
N PRO A 15 -18.06 41.31 -1.70
CA PRO A 15 -18.21 39.86 -1.79
C PRO A 15 -16.92 39.18 -1.33
N ARG A 16 -16.97 38.49 -0.19
CA ARG A 16 -15.82 37.74 0.35
C ARG A 16 -15.39 36.67 -0.67
N ALA A 17 -14.10 36.58 -0.94
CA ALA A 17 -13.56 35.56 -1.81
C ALA A 17 -13.76 34.16 -1.19
N THR A 18 -14.08 33.17 -2.02
CA THR A 18 -14.29 31.77 -1.61
C THR A 18 -13.09 31.23 -0.81
N SER A 19 -11.87 31.59 -1.21
CA SER A 19 -10.62 31.21 -0.53
C SER A 19 -10.53 31.73 0.91
N ASP A 20 -11.07 32.91 1.19
CA ASP A 20 -11.02 33.52 2.54
C ASP A 20 -12.00 32.80 3.48
N LEU A 21 -13.13 32.34 2.93
CA LEU A 21 -14.12 31.56 3.67
C LEU A 21 -13.63 30.13 3.95
N GLU A 22 -12.91 29.50 3.01
CA GLU A 22 -12.26 28.20 3.23
C GLU A 22 -11.21 28.28 4.33
N GLN A 23 -10.37 29.32 4.32
CA GLN A 23 -9.38 29.53 5.38
C GLN A 23 -10.01 29.80 6.75
N GLU A 24 -11.15 30.50 6.78
CA GLU A 24 -11.90 30.73 8.02
C GLU A 24 -12.49 29.42 8.57
N VAL A 25 -13.03 28.55 7.71
CA VAL A 25 -13.50 27.21 8.10
C VAL A 25 -12.36 26.36 8.64
N LEU A 26 -11.22 26.32 7.95
CA LEU A 26 -10.03 25.61 8.42
C LEU A 26 -9.53 26.15 9.76
N ARG A 27 -9.58 27.47 9.98
CA ARG A 27 -9.21 28.09 11.26
C ARG A 27 -10.16 27.67 12.39
N GLN A 28 -11.46 27.57 12.12
CA GLN A 28 -12.42 27.08 13.13
C GLN A 28 -12.23 25.60 13.43
N LEU A 29 -11.94 24.77 12.41
CA LEU A 29 -11.64 23.36 12.60
C LEU A 29 -10.39 23.14 13.46
N ARG A 30 -9.41 24.06 13.45
CA ARG A 30 -8.27 24.05 14.38
C ARG A 30 -8.64 24.23 15.86
N GLY A 31 -9.87 24.67 16.16
CA GLY A 31 -10.40 24.74 17.52
C GLY A 31 -10.70 23.35 18.12
N VAL A 32 -10.88 22.33 17.29
CA VAL A 32 -11.10 20.95 17.73
C VAL A 32 -9.74 20.30 17.99
N LYS A 33 -9.39 20.22 19.28
CA LYS A 33 -8.18 19.53 19.74
C LYS A 33 -8.43 18.05 19.96
N ASP A 34 -7.49 17.23 19.51
CA ASP A 34 -7.44 15.81 19.88
C ASP A 34 -6.86 15.70 21.31
N PRO A 35 -7.62 15.17 22.28
CA PRO A 35 -7.18 15.10 23.67
C PRO A 35 -6.04 14.08 23.92
N GLY A 36 -5.70 13.24 22.95
CA GLY A 36 -4.59 12.29 23.00
C GLY A 36 -3.31 12.76 22.28
N LEU A 37 -3.42 13.66 21.29
CA LEU A 37 -2.29 14.20 20.52
C LEU A 37 -1.90 15.63 20.93
N GLY A 38 -2.76 16.35 21.64
CA GLY A 38 -2.51 17.74 22.07
C GLY A 38 -2.51 18.78 20.93
N ALA A 39 -2.64 18.33 19.68
CA ALA A 39 -2.74 19.13 18.46
C ALA A 39 -4.17 19.12 17.89
N ASP A 40 -4.44 20.03 16.95
CA ASP A 40 -5.76 20.17 16.34
C ASP A 40 -5.98 19.24 15.13
N ILE A 41 -7.24 18.94 14.82
CA ILE A 41 -7.63 17.99 13.77
C ILE A 41 -7.18 18.39 12.35
N VAL A 42 -6.88 19.66 12.08
CA VAL A 42 -6.38 20.12 10.77
C VAL A 42 -4.87 19.89 10.69
N THR A 43 -4.13 20.24 11.74
CA THR A 43 -2.70 19.96 11.85
C THR A 43 -2.41 18.46 11.88
N CYS A 44 -3.30 17.66 12.48
CA CYS A 44 -3.25 16.20 12.46
C CYS A 44 -3.66 15.58 11.10
N GLY A 45 -4.07 16.39 10.12
CA GLY A 45 -4.50 15.91 8.80
C GLY A 45 -5.84 15.19 8.78
N PHE A 46 -6.59 15.17 9.89
CA PHE A 46 -7.88 14.48 9.98
C PHE A 46 -9.00 15.22 9.27
N ALA A 47 -8.89 16.54 9.13
CA ALA A 47 -9.86 17.41 8.46
C ALA A 47 -9.24 18.10 7.24
N GLY A 48 -9.85 17.94 6.07
CA GLY A 48 -9.36 18.47 4.79
C GLY A 48 -10.48 18.58 3.75
N ASP A 49 -10.12 18.86 2.49
CA ASP A 49 -11.05 18.99 1.35
C ASP A 49 -12.27 19.89 1.66
N VAL A 50 -12.00 21.13 2.08
CA VAL A 50 -13.05 22.11 2.40
C VAL A 50 -13.60 22.74 1.13
N GLU A 51 -14.89 22.57 0.89
CA GLU A 51 -15.67 23.21 -0.18
C GLU A 51 -16.70 24.15 0.47
N VAL A 52 -16.78 25.40 -0.02
CA VAL A 52 -17.77 26.38 0.47
C VAL A 52 -18.64 26.90 -0.67
N ASP A 53 -19.96 26.95 -0.45
CA ASP A 53 -20.94 27.63 -1.31
C ASP A 53 -21.42 28.90 -0.57
N PRO A 54 -20.85 30.09 -0.86
CA PRO A 54 -21.18 31.33 -0.17
C PRO A 54 -22.63 31.79 -0.43
N ALA A 55 -23.21 31.45 -1.58
CA ALA A 55 -24.57 31.86 -1.93
C ALA A 55 -25.63 31.11 -1.12
N ARG A 56 -25.36 29.84 -0.79
CA ARG A 56 -26.25 29.01 0.03
C ARG A 56 -25.85 28.91 1.50
N GLY A 57 -24.65 29.39 1.87
CA GLY A 57 -24.09 29.23 3.20
C GLY A 57 -23.80 27.76 3.53
N ARG A 58 -23.44 26.95 2.53
CA ARG A 58 -23.15 25.53 2.72
C ARG A 58 -21.65 25.32 2.83
N VAL A 59 -21.25 24.50 3.79
CA VAL A 59 -19.86 24.06 3.96
C VAL A 59 -19.81 22.55 3.90
N THR A 60 -18.93 22.02 3.07
CA THR A 60 -18.63 20.59 2.99
C THR A 60 -17.16 20.38 3.29
N PHE A 61 -16.84 19.42 4.16
CA PHE A 61 -15.44 19.07 4.42
C PHE A 61 -15.29 17.58 4.70
N ARG A 62 -14.12 17.04 4.41
CA ARG A 62 -13.76 15.65 4.68
C ARG A 62 -13.23 15.51 6.09
N LEU A 63 -13.68 14.48 6.80
CA LEU A 63 -13.19 14.12 8.11
C LEU A 63 -12.91 12.62 8.18
N GLU A 64 -11.63 12.27 8.32
CA GLU A 64 -11.17 10.88 8.26
C GLU A 64 -11.48 10.08 9.52
N VAL A 65 -11.78 10.77 10.63
CA VAL A 65 -12.01 10.17 11.94
C VAL A 65 -13.44 10.46 12.41
N SER A 66 -14.24 9.40 12.51
CA SER A 66 -15.68 9.49 12.85
C SER A 66 -15.96 10.07 14.24
N THR A 67 -15.04 9.91 15.20
CA THR A 67 -15.20 10.40 16.58
C THR A 67 -15.21 11.92 16.71
N PHE A 68 -14.73 12.64 15.69
CA PHE A 68 -14.71 14.12 15.70
C PHE A 68 -15.85 14.74 14.88
N VAL A 69 -16.67 13.95 14.17
CA VAL A 69 -17.71 14.45 13.23
C VAL A 69 -18.64 15.46 13.91
N GLU A 70 -19.25 15.08 15.03
CA GLU A 70 -20.20 15.94 15.75
C GLU A 70 -19.53 17.22 16.29
N ARG A 71 -18.31 17.11 16.82
CA ARG A 71 -17.57 18.26 17.38
C ARG A 71 -17.10 19.22 16.28
N ALA A 72 -16.55 18.69 15.19
CA ALA A 72 -16.10 19.47 14.04
C ALA A 72 -17.27 20.17 13.35
N ARG A 73 -18.40 19.46 13.19
CA ARG A 73 -19.64 20.04 12.66
C ARG A 73 -20.11 21.21 13.53
N ALA A 74 -20.21 21.01 14.85
CA ALA A 74 -20.67 22.04 15.78
C ALA A 74 -19.76 23.28 15.81
N GLU A 75 -18.44 23.14 15.62
CA GLU A 75 -17.55 24.30 15.53
C GLU A 75 -17.75 25.09 14.24
N VAL A 76 -17.96 24.42 13.09
CA VAL A 76 -18.20 25.10 11.81
C VAL A 76 -19.57 25.77 11.77
N GLU A 77 -20.59 25.20 12.42
CA GLU A 77 -21.93 25.79 12.54
C GLU A 77 -21.96 27.10 13.36
N LYS A 78 -20.91 27.40 14.15
CA LYS A 78 -20.80 28.69 14.87
C LYS A 78 -20.49 29.87 13.95
N LEU A 79 -20.07 29.62 12.71
CA LEU A 79 -19.77 30.69 11.76
C LEU A 79 -21.06 31.39 11.32
N PRO A 80 -21.18 32.73 11.42
CA PRO A 80 -22.45 33.46 11.22
C PRO A 80 -23.08 33.33 9.82
N TRP A 81 -22.28 32.94 8.82
CA TRP A 81 -22.71 32.80 7.43
C TRP A 81 -23.06 31.36 7.06
N VAL A 82 -22.79 30.39 7.94
CA VAL A 82 -23.02 28.97 7.70
C VAL A 82 -24.46 28.62 8.05
N ARG A 83 -25.16 28.00 7.10
CA ARG A 83 -26.56 27.54 7.22
C ARG A 83 -26.68 26.02 7.23
N SER A 84 -25.74 25.32 6.61
CA SER A 84 -25.72 23.86 6.57
C SER A 84 -24.29 23.34 6.46
N VAL A 85 -23.96 22.32 7.27
CA VAL A 85 -22.65 21.66 7.26
C VAL A 85 -22.82 20.19 6.86
N GLU A 86 -22.05 19.75 5.88
CA GLU A 86 -22.00 18.37 5.42
C GLU A 86 -20.59 17.80 5.64
N VAL A 87 -20.49 16.70 6.41
CA VAL A 87 -19.21 16.08 6.73
C VAL A 87 -19.08 14.77 5.97
N ARG A 88 -18.13 14.70 5.03
CA ARG A 88 -17.81 13.47 4.30
C ARG A 88 -16.90 12.61 5.19
N SER A 89 -17.43 11.53 5.75
CA SER A 89 -16.66 10.55 6.53
C SER A 89 -16.64 9.17 5.85
N PRO A 90 -15.58 8.37 6.03
CA PRO A 90 -15.49 7.03 5.43
C PRO A 90 -16.63 6.08 5.84
N ALA A 91 -17.32 6.37 6.96
CA ALA A 91 -18.39 5.55 7.53
C ALA A 91 -19.80 5.93 7.04
N SER A 92 -19.97 6.90 6.12
CA SER A 92 -21.29 7.30 5.60
C SER A 92 -21.52 6.96 4.13
N ALA A 93 -20.76 6.01 3.56
CA ALA A 93 -21.03 5.43 2.24
C ALA A 93 -22.15 4.37 2.29
N GLY A 94 -23.24 4.68 2.99
CA GLY A 94 -24.35 3.76 3.22
C GLY A 94 -25.68 4.49 3.36
N SER A 95 -26.15 5.16 2.29
CA SER A 95 -27.57 5.22 1.91
C SER A 95 -27.82 6.11 0.67
N THR A 96 -28.36 5.46 -0.36
CA THR A 96 -29.33 5.93 -1.37
C THR A 96 -29.04 7.15 -2.25
N ALA A 97 -28.28 6.92 -3.33
CA ALA A 97 -28.64 7.43 -4.66
C ALA A 97 -28.14 6.43 -5.73
N PRO A 98 -28.96 6.06 -6.74
CA PRO A 98 -28.47 5.20 -7.81
C PRO A 98 -27.38 5.94 -8.62
N PRO A 99 -26.31 5.26 -9.05
CA PRO A 99 -25.26 5.90 -9.83
C PRO A 99 -25.85 6.41 -11.14
N GLN A 100 -25.77 7.72 -11.37
CA GLN A 100 -26.10 8.30 -12.66
C GLN A 100 -25.12 7.77 -13.70
N ARG A 101 -25.65 7.15 -14.76
CA ARG A 101 -24.88 6.70 -15.92
C ARG A 101 -24.09 7.89 -16.48
N PRO A 102 -22.78 7.74 -16.77
CA PRO A 102 -22.06 8.77 -17.50
C PRO A 102 -22.67 8.91 -18.91
N PRO A 103 -22.70 10.13 -19.48
CA PRO A 103 -23.18 10.34 -20.83
C PRO A 103 -22.33 9.53 -21.83
N PRO A 104 -22.93 8.91 -22.85
CA PRO A 104 -22.19 8.17 -23.87
C PRO A 104 -21.34 9.15 -24.67
N GLY A 105 -20.02 8.93 -24.70
CA GLY A 105 -19.06 9.74 -25.48
C GLY A 105 -17.87 10.32 -24.70
N ALA A 106 -17.82 10.18 -23.37
CA ALA A 106 -16.62 10.55 -22.62
C ALA A 106 -15.57 9.44 -22.75
N ALA A 107 -14.58 9.62 -23.62
CA ALA A 107 -13.34 8.84 -23.60
C ALA A 107 -12.78 8.83 -22.16
N PRO A 108 -12.23 7.70 -21.66
CA PRO A 108 -11.67 7.65 -20.32
C PRO A 108 -10.53 8.67 -20.25
N GLN A 109 -10.81 9.83 -19.67
CA GLN A 109 -9.76 10.76 -19.26
C GLN A 109 -8.95 9.99 -18.22
N GLN A 110 -7.75 9.57 -18.63
CA GLN A 110 -6.74 9.03 -17.75
C GLN A 110 -6.60 10.03 -16.60
N ARG A 111 -7.10 9.65 -15.42
CA ARG A 111 -6.84 10.44 -14.21
C ARG A 111 -5.32 10.58 -14.14
N PRO A 112 -4.78 11.81 -14.02
CA PRO A 112 -3.34 11.98 -13.94
C PRO A 112 -2.84 11.12 -12.79
N MET A 113 -1.98 10.16 -13.11
CA MET A 113 -1.41 9.27 -12.12
C MET A 113 -0.68 10.13 -11.07
N PRO A 114 -0.78 9.81 -9.77
CA PRO A 114 0.00 10.50 -8.75
C PRO A 114 1.46 10.54 -9.20
N ARG A 115 2.08 11.74 -9.14
CA ARG A 115 3.53 11.86 -9.36
C ARG A 115 4.20 11.08 -8.25
N MET A 116 5.14 10.19 -8.61
CA MET A 116 5.90 9.50 -7.58
C MET A 116 6.71 10.53 -6.77
N PRO A 117 6.90 10.28 -5.47
CA PRO A 117 7.85 11.03 -4.66
C PRO A 117 9.24 11.01 -5.34
N PRO A 118 9.98 12.14 -5.37
CA PRO A 118 11.30 12.21 -6.00
C PRO A 118 12.30 11.16 -5.50
N THR A 119 12.18 10.77 -4.23
CA THR A 119 12.99 9.72 -3.58
C THR A 119 12.80 8.33 -4.18
N LEU A 120 11.66 8.09 -4.82
CA LEU A 120 11.32 6.80 -5.46
C LEU A 120 11.50 6.81 -6.97
N ASP A 121 11.75 7.96 -7.61
CA ASP A 121 11.90 8.08 -9.06
C ASP A 121 13.06 7.23 -9.62
N LYS A 122 14.06 6.94 -8.79
CA LYS A 122 15.24 6.13 -9.13
C LYS A 122 15.10 4.64 -8.77
N VAL A 123 13.96 4.24 -8.20
CA VAL A 123 13.63 2.85 -7.91
C VAL A 123 12.91 2.27 -9.12
N LYS A 124 13.56 1.35 -9.84
CA LYS A 124 13.00 0.81 -11.09
C LYS A 124 11.77 -0.07 -10.84
N SER A 125 11.80 -0.88 -9.79
CA SER A 125 10.73 -1.84 -9.51
C SER A 125 10.47 -1.96 -8.02
N ILE A 126 9.21 -1.94 -7.62
CA ILE A 126 8.79 -2.15 -6.23
C ILE A 126 8.02 -3.46 -6.16
N VAL A 127 8.50 -4.41 -5.36
CA VAL A 127 7.91 -5.75 -5.20
C VAL A 127 7.30 -5.86 -3.81
N ALA A 128 5.98 -5.96 -3.75
CA ALA A 128 5.27 -6.16 -2.49
C ALA A 128 5.25 -7.64 -2.11
N VAL A 129 5.62 -7.97 -0.88
CA VAL A 129 5.46 -9.32 -0.30
C VAL A 129 4.36 -9.22 0.76
N SER A 130 3.26 -9.92 0.53
CA SER A 130 2.03 -9.80 1.35
C SER A 130 1.52 -11.16 1.82
N SER A 131 0.77 -11.17 2.92
CA SER A 131 0.03 -12.32 3.40
C SER A 131 -1.26 -11.87 4.08
N CYS A 132 -2.36 -12.61 3.90
CA CYS A 132 -3.62 -12.28 4.56
C CYS A 132 -3.68 -12.75 6.03
N LYS A 133 -2.71 -13.56 6.47
CA LYS A 133 -2.56 -14.03 7.86
C LYS A 133 -1.17 -13.71 8.41
N GLY A 134 -1.11 -13.52 9.73
CA GLY A 134 0.15 -13.46 10.48
C GLY A 134 0.76 -14.85 10.65
N GLY A 135 2.09 -14.92 10.80
CA GLY A 135 2.80 -16.16 11.14
C GLY A 135 3.04 -17.14 9.98
N VAL A 136 2.72 -16.78 8.73
CA VAL A 136 2.97 -17.64 7.55
C VAL A 136 4.43 -17.61 7.06
N GLY A 137 5.29 -16.80 7.68
CA GLY A 137 6.69 -16.61 7.26
C GLY A 137 6.90 -15.61 6.12
N LYS A 138 5.98 -14.66 5.94
CA LYS A 138 6.07 -13.57 4.95
C LYS A 138 7.40 -12.81 5.02
N SER A 139 7.81 -12.38 6.22
CA SER A 139 9.08 -11.67 6.42
C SER A 139 10.29 -12.54 6.08
N THR A 140 10.22 -13.85 6.37
CA THR A 140 11.23 -14.81 5.94
C THR A 140 11.37 -14.85 4.43
N VAL A 141 10.26 -14.92 3.70
CA VAL A 141 10.26 -14.89 2.23
C VAL A 141 10.78 -13.54 1.73
N ALA A 142 10.32 -12.42 2.28
CA ALA A 142 10.71 -11.07 1.85
C ALA A 142 12.22 -10.82 2.00
N VAL A 143 12.79 -11.14 3.17
CA VAL A 143 14.23 -10.97 3.43
C VAL A 143 15.05 -11.86 2.51
N ASN A 144 14.72 -13.15 2.41
CA ASN A 144 15.51 -14.06 1.57
C ASN A 144 15.36 -13.75 0.07
N LEU A 145 14.19 -13.29 -0.39
CA LEU A 145 13.99 -12.79 -1.75
C LEU A 145 14.89 -11.59 -2.04
N ALA A 146 14.97 -10.61 -1.13
CA ALA A 146 15.86 -9.46 -1.30
C ALA A 146 17.34 -9.87 -1.40
N PHE A 147 17.76 -10.86 -0.60
CA PHE A 147 19.13 -11.38 -0.64
C PHE A 147 19.44 -12.19 -1.91
N GLU A 148 18.50 -13.00 -2.43
CA GLU A 148 18.68 -13.69 -3.72
C GLU A 148 18.69 -12.70 -4.90
N LEU A 149 17.81 -11.69 -4.89
CA LEU A 149 17.87 -10.61 -5.88
C LEU A 149 19.23 -9.90 -5.85
N ARG A 150 19.77 -9.64 -4.66
CA ARG A 150 21.10 -9.02 -4.52
C ARG A 150 22.22 -9.93 -5.04
N LYS A 151 22.17 -11.23 -4.74
CA LYS A 151 23.11 -12.24 -5.21
C LYS A 151 23.12 -12.35 -6.75
N SER A 152 22.00 -12.07 -7.42
CA SER A 152 21.92 -11.96 -8.88
C SER A 152 22.59 -10.70 -9.47
N GLY A 153 23.13 -9.81 -8.63
CA GLY A 153 23.84 -8.60 -9.02
C GLY A 153 23.01 -7.30 -9.00
N ALA A 154 21.73 -7.37 -8.63
CA ALA A 154 20.86 -6.21 -8.59
C ALA A 154 21.22 -5.23 -7.44
N LYS A 155 20.88 -3.95 -7.61
CA LYS A 155 20.83 -2.97 -6.50
C LYS A 155 19.50 -3.15 -5.77
N VAL A 156 19.54 -3.53 -4.49
CA VAL A 156 18.33 -3.94 -3.73
C VAL A 156 18.17 -3.14 -2.45
N GLY A 157 16.93 -2.72 -2.20
CA GLY A 157 16.46 -2.25 -0.90
C GLY A 157 15.36 -3.17 -0.35
N ILE A 158 15.20 -3.18 0.97
CA ILE A 158 14.08 -3.82 1.66
C ILE A 158 13.49 -2.85 2.69
N PHE A 159 12.17 -2.73 2.69
CA PHE A 159 11.41 -1.93 3.65
C PHE A 159 10.45 -2.83 4.44
N ASP A 160 10.69 -2.93 5.74
CA ASP A 160 9.79 -3.56 6.70
C ASP A 160 8.67 -2.60 7.08
N CYS A 161 7.47 -2.89 6.55
CA CYS A 161 6.27 -2.11 6.76
C CYS A 161 5.44 -2.62 7.95
N ASP A 162 5.90 -3.66 8.68
CA ASP A 162 5.23 -4.15 9.88
C ASP A 162 5.75 -3.44 11.13
N VAL A 163 5.11 -2.31 11.45
CA VAL A 163 5.47 -1.47 12.61
C VAL A 163 5.19 -2.16 13.96
N TYR A 164 4.22 -3.09 14.01
CA TYR A 164 3.81 -3.73 15.26
C TYR A 164 4.66 -4.95 15.61
N GLY A 165 5.19 -5.64 14.60
CA GLY A 165 6.07 -6.79 14.75
C GLY A 165 7.25 -6.73 13.78
N PRO A 166 8.12 -5.70 13.85
CA PRO A 166 9.20 -5.53 12.89
C PRO A 166 10.14 -6.73 12.97
N SER A 167 10.20 -7.49 11.88
CA SER A 167 10.96 -8.74 11.81
C SER A 167 12.36 -8.50 11.25
N LEU A 168 12.54 -7.47 10.42
CA LEU A 168 13.78 -7.21 9.71
C LEU A 168 15.00 -6.99 10.63
N PRO A 169 14.93 -6.24 11.74
CA PRO A 169 16.07 -6.06 12.65
C PRO A 169 16.51 -7.34 13.35
N VAL A 170 15.59 -8.31 13.52
CA VAL A 170 15.89 -9.61 14.12
C VAL A 170 16.55 -10.52 13.09
N MET A 171 16.03 -10.51 11.85
CA MET A 171 16.46 -11.38 10.75
C MET A 171 17.75 -10.94 10.07
N VAL A 172 18.11 -9.66 10.18
CA VAL A 172 19.37 -9.09 9.70
C VAL A 172 20.01 -8.35 10.86
N ARG A 173 20.88 -9.04 11.60
CA ARG A 173 21.57 -8.48 12.77
C ARG A 173 22.84 -7.76 12.36
N PHE A 174 23.10 -6.68 13.08
CA PHE A 174 24.32 -5.90 12.98
C PHE A 174 25.13 -6.07 14.27
N ALA A 175 26.46 -5.94 14.17
CA ALA A 175 27.34 -5.99 15.35
C ALA A 175 26.96 -4.90 16.38
N GLU A 176 26.62 -3.72 15.89
CA GLU A 176 26.02 -2.63 16.67
C GLU A 176 24.63 -2.33 16.10
N ALA A 177 23.62 -2.24 16.97
CA ALA A 177 22.26 -1.99 16.53
C ALA A 177 22.19 -0.63 15.81
N PRO A 178 21.77 -0.60 14.52
CA PRO A 178 21.73 0.64 13.77
C PRO A 178 20.63 1.54 14.32
N GLN A 179 20.87 2.85 14.26
CA GLN A 179 19.85 3.84 14.55
C GLN A 179 19.35 4.44 13.24
N MET A 180 18.04 4.64 13.16
CA MET A 180 17.46 5.40 12.05
C MET A 180 17.99 6.85 12.10
N VAL A 181 18.72 7.24 11.07
CA VAL A 181 19.26 8.60 10.94
C VAL A 181 18.28 9.44 10.14
N MET A 182 17.84 10.55 10.72
CA MET A 182 17.04 11.57 10.05
C MET A 182 17.83 12.87 9.98
N TYR A 183 17.81 13.52 8.81
CA TYR A 183 18.46 14.81 8.61
C TYR A 183 17.55 15.76 7.82
N GLU A 184 17.85 17.05 7.88
CA GLU A 184 17.17 18.07 7.06
C GLU A 184 18.15 18.58 6.00
N ASP A 185 17.69 18.69 4.76
CA ASP A 185 18.48 19.33 3.70
C ASP A 185 18.44 20.87 3.79
N ASP A 186 19.14 21.53 2.88
CA ASP A 186 19.20 23.00 2.81
C ASP A 186 17.81 23.66 2.63
N ASN A 187 16.83 22.92 2.12
CA ASN A 187 15.45 23.36 1.94
C ASN A 187 14.54 23.03 3.14
N LYS A 188 15.11 22.53 4.24
CA LYS A 188 14.39 22.04 5.45
C LYS A 188 13.48 20.86 5.17
N GLN A 189 13.75 20.10 4.11
CA GLN A 189 13.05 18.84 3.86
C GLN A 189 13.70 17.73 4.67
N LYS A 190 12.86 16.94 5.34
CA LYS A 190 13.32 15.80 6.15
C LYS A 190 13.59 14.59 5.27
N HIS A 191 14.73 13.97 5.52
CA HIS A 191 15.24 12.80 4.83
C HIS A 191 15.64 11.74 5.83
N ILE A 192 15.55 10.48 5.42
CA ILE A 192 15.93 9.32 6.21
C ILE A 192 17.04 8.59 5.45
N GLU A 193 18.16 8.33 6.13
CA GLU A 193 19.21 7.46 5.57
C GLU A 193 18.83 6.00 5.81
N PRO A 194 18.74 5.16 4.76
CA PRO A 194 18.55 3.74 4.95
C PRO A 194 19.80 3.13 5.57
N VAL A 195 19.62 2.16 6.45
CA VAL A 195 20.72 1.36 7.00
C VAL A 195 21.31 0.52 5.87
N ILE A 196 22.64 0.45 5.75
CA ILE A 196 23.30 -0.38 4.73
C ILE A 196 23.84 -1.63 5.40
N HIS A 197 23.45 -2.81 4.90
CA HIS A 197 24.05 -4.06 5.32
C HIS A 197 25.40 -4.23 4.61
N GLU A 198 26.50 -3.90 5.30
CA GLU A 198 27.86 -3.79 4.73
C GLU A 198 28.28 -4.98 3.86
N GLU A 199 28.00 -6.22 4.28
CA GLU A 199 28.43 -7.41 3.54
C GLU A 199 27.70 -7.60 2.21
N SER A 200 26.42 -7.23 2.15
CA SER A 200 25.60 -7.42 0.94
C SER A 200 25.43 -6.12 0.16
N GLY A 201 25.55 -4.95 0.77
CA GLY A 201 25.19 -3.65 0.21
C GLY A 201 23.69 -3.42 0.06
N ILE A 202 22.83 -4.27 0.66
CA ILE A 202 21.38 -4.06 0.67
C ILE A 202 21.05 -2.85 1.55
N LYS A 203 20.09 -2.03 1.12
CA LYS A 203 19.54 -0.92 1.90
C LYS A 203 18.33 -1.39 2.71
N LEU A 204 18.28 -1.07 4.00
CA LEU A 204 17.29 -1.57 4.94
C LEU A 204 16.58 -0.40 5.63
N VAL A 205 15.26 -0.46 5.67
CA VAL A 205 14.43 0.41 6.50
C VAL A 205 13.49 -0.46 7.30
N SER A 206 13.41 -0.21 8.61
CA SER A 206 12.42 -0.78 9.50
C SER A 206 12.16 0.20 10.62
N PHE A 207 10.91 0.27 11.09
CA PHE A 207 10.61 1.01 12.31
C PHE A 207 11.34 0.43 13.53
N GLY A 208 11.71 -0.85 13.52
CA GLY A 208 12.47 -1.43 14.61
C GLY A 208 13.88 -0.84 14.80
N TYR A 209 14.39 -0.04 13.85
CA TYR A 209 15.62 0.75 14.01
C TYR A 209 15.39 2.11 14.69
N ALA A 210 14.14 2.53 14.89
CA ALA A 210 13.78 3.84 15.44
C ALA A 210 13.75 3.87 17.00
N GLY A 211 14.17 2.81 17.69
CA GLY A 211 14.21 2.74 19.15
C GLY A 211 12.90 2.26 19.80
N LYS A 212 12.70 2.53 21.10
CA LYS A 212 11.53 2.02 21.87
C LYS A 212 10.22 2.48 21.25
N ALA A 213 9.43 1.51 20.78
CA ALA A 213 8.09 1.73 20.25
C ALA A 213 7.17 2.33 21.32
N ALA A 214 6.73 3.58 21.11
CA ALA A 214 5.55 4.09 21.79
C ALA A 214 4.33 3.32 21.24
N VAL A 215 3.31 3.08 22.07
CA VAL A 215 2.05 2.49 21.57
C VAL A 215 1.39 3.50 20.62
N MET A 216 1.33 3.18 19.33
CA MET A 216 0.79 4.06 18.29
C MET A 216 -0.61 3.60 17.84
N ARG A 217 -1.54 4.57 17.67
CA ARG A 217 -2.83 4.33 17.01
C ARG A 217 -2.64 4.05 15.51
N GLY A 218 -3.48 3.22 14.90
CA GLY A 218 -3.31 2.73 13.52
C GLY A 218 -3.23 3.81 12.42
N SER A 219 -3.89 4.96 12.60
CA SER A 219 -3.78 6.08 11.65
C SER A 219 -2.38 6.71 11.65
N MET A 220 -1.71 6.76 12.81
CA MET A 220 -0.33 7.25 12.90
C MET A 220 0.66 6.27 12.27
N VAL A 221 0.38 4.96 12.35
CA VAL A 221 1.22 3.93 11.72
C VAL A 221 1.19 4.04 10.20
N THR A 222 0.00 4.26 9.63
CA THR A 222 -0.16 4.41 8.18
C THR A 222 0.59 5.64 7.66
N GLY A 223 0.44 6.79 8.33
CA GLY A 223 1.18 8.02 7.99
C GLY A 223 2.69 7.86 8.15
N LEU A 224 3.14 7.18 9.21
CA LEU A 224 4.55 6.90 9.43
C LEU A 224 5.15 6.02 8.33
N ILE A 225 4.47 4.94 7.92
CA ILE A 225 4.95 4.06 6.85
C ILE A 225 5.05 4.83 5.52
N ALA A 226 4.06 5.68 5.21
CA ALA A 226 4.12 6.55 4.05
C ALA A 226 5.31 7.53 4.15
N GLN A 227 5.57 8.09 5.33
CA GLN A 227 6.71 8.95 5.58
C GLN A 227 8.04 8.21 5.36
N LEU A 228 8.22 7.05 5.98
CA LEU A 228 9.42 6.22 5.81
C LEU A 228 9.62 5.86 4.32
N MET A 229 8.55 5.52 3.60
CA MET A 229 8.63 5.21 2.17
C MET A 229 9.07 6.41 1.32
N THR A 230 8.51 7.58 1.59
CA THR A 230 8.69 8.79 0.75
C THR A 230 9.87 9.68 1.14
N GLN A 231 10.37 9.59 2.37
CA GLN A 231 11.48 10.41 2.86
C GLN A 231 12.79 9.62 2.94
N THR A 232 12.77 8.30 2.71
CA THR A 232 14.02 7.52 2.65
C THR A 232 14.78 7.79 1.35
N GLU A 233 16.06 8.07 1.50
CA GLU A 233 17.01 8.22 0.40
C GLU A 233 17.46 6.85 -0.15
N TRP A 234 16.54 6.19 -0.85
CA TRP A 234 16.79 4.89 -1.48
C TRP A 234 17.88 4.93 -2.55
N GLY A 235 18.11 6.08 -3.18
CA GLY A 235 19.03 6.22 -4.30
C GLY A 235 18.61 5.35 -5.50
N GLU A 236 19.59 4.88 -6.28
CA GLU A 236 19.31 3.99 -7.42
C GLU A 236 19.13 2.54 -6.97
N LEU A 237 17.94 1.99 -7.20
CA LEU A 237 17.61 0.59 -6.95
C LEU A 237 17.01 -0.06 -8.18
N ASP A 238 17.38 -1.31 -8.44
CA ASP A 238 16.69 -2.15 -9.43
C ASP A 238 15.40 -2.74 -8.81
N TYR A 239 15.46 -3.11 -7.53
CA TYR A 239 14.34 -3.66 -6.77
C TYR A 239 14.27 -3.06 -5.37
N LEU A 240 13.07 -2.66 -4.95
CA LEU A 240 12.71 -2.38 -3.57
C LEU A 240 11.66 -3.39 -3.11
N VAL A 241 12.02 -4.25 -2.16
CA VAL A 241 11.13 -5.26 -1.59
C VAL A 241 10.38 -4.66 -0.41
N LEU A 242 9.05 -4.72 -0.44
CA LEU A 242 8.20 -4.28 0.69
C LEU A 242 7.72 -5.50 1.46
N ASP A 243 8.14 -5.64 2.72
CA ASP A 243 7.59 -6.62 3.65
C ASP A 243 6.35 -6.02 4.31
N LEU A 244 5.17 -6.27 3.74
CA LEU A 244 3.91 -5.65 4.17
C LEU A 244 3.43 -6.21 5.51
N PRO A 245 2.63 -5.49 6.33
CA PRO A 245 1.99 -6.10 7.50
C PRO A 245 0.99 -7.19 7.08
N PRO A 246 0.63 -8.13 7.97
CA PRO A 246 -0.37 -9.14 7.65
C PRO A 246 -1.77 -8.52 7.45
N GLY A 247 -2.58 -9.17 6.61
CA GLY A 247 -3.96 -8.78 6.32
C GLY A 247 -4.09 -8.02 5.00
N THR A 248 -5.16 -7.23 4.89
CA THR A 248 -5.50 -6.42 3.70
C THR A 248 -6.01 -5.04 4.14
N GLY A 249 -5.39 -4.48 5.17
CA GLY A 249 -5.79 -3.20 5.78
C GLY A 249 -5.23 -1.97 5.05
N ASP A 250 -5.57 -0.79 5.58
CA ASP A 250 -5.31 0.53 4.97
C ASP A 250 -3.85 0.82 4.60
N ILE A 251 -2.88 0.18 5.27
CA ILE A 251 -1.45 0.29 4.94
C ILE A 251 -1.17 -0.15 3.50
N HIS A 252 -1.86 -1.20 3.02
CA HIS A 252 -1.70 -1.72 1.66
C HIS A 252 -2.19 -0.69 0.63
N LEU A 253 -3.39 -0.15 0.85
CA LEU A 253 -3.99 0.87 -0.01
C LEU A 253 -3.14 2.14 -0.03
N THR A 254 -2.68 2.58 1.15
CA THR A 254 -1.85 3.77 1.28
C THR A 254 -0.52 3.61 0.55
N LEU A 255 0.19 2.49 0.76
CA LEU A 255 1.44 2.23 0.05
C LEU A 255 1.22 2.17 -1.46
N ALA A 256 0.17 1.52 -1.94
CA ALA A 256 -0.14 1.48 -3.38
C ALA A 256 -0.52 2.84 -3.98
N GLN A 257 -1.01 3.79 -3.18
CA GLN A 257 -1.27 5.17 -3.60
C GLN A 257 0.00 6.03 -3.59
N VAL A 258 0.87 5.81 -2.60
CA VAL A 258 2.09 6.59 -2.36
C VAL A 258 3.22 6.15 -3.29
N CYS A 259 3.32 4.86 -3.58
CA CYS A 259 4.33 4.29 -4.47
C CYS A 259 3.69 3.42 -5.54
N ARG A 260 4.33 3.35 -6.71
CA ARG A 260 3.87 2.49 -7.81
C ARG A 260 4.43 1.09 -7.60
N ILE A 261 3.67 0.24 -6.91
CA ILE A 261 4.02 -1.17 -6.74
C ILE A 261 3.98 -1.84 -8.12
N THR A 262 5.10 -2.43 -8.52
CA THR A 262 5.26 -3.08 -9.84
C THR A 262 4.64 -4.46 -9.85
N ALA A 263 4.84 -5.23 -8.79
CA ALA A 263 4.41 -6.61 -8.69
C ALA A 263 4.17 -7.02 -7.23
N ALA A 264 3.33 -8.03 -7.01
CA ALA A 264 3.08 -8.61 -5.70
C ALA A 264 3.41 -10.12 -5.65
N VAL A 265 4.01 -10.56 -4.55
CA VAL A 265 4.24 -11.95 -4.17
C VAL A 265 3.35 -12.26 -2.96
N ILE A 266 2.49 -13.27 -3.09
CA ILE A 266 1.54 -13.65 -2.05
C ILE A 266 2.11 -14.85 -1.27
N VAL A 267 2.30 -14.69 0.03
CA VAL A 267 2.80 -15.74 0.92
C VAL A 267 1.64 -16.35 1.70
N THR A 268 1.58 -17.68 1.70
CA THR A 268 0.52 -18.46 2.31
C THR A 268 1.05 -19.79 2.86
N THR A 269 0.17 -20.65 3.39
CA THR A 269 0.47 -22.03 3.80
C THR A 269 -0.44 -23.01 3.06
N PRO A 270 -0.12 -24.31 2.95
CA PRO A 270 -0.93 -25.27 2.17
C PRO A 270 -2.26 -25.69 2.85
N GLN A 271 -2.72 -24.99 3.89
CA GLN A 271 -3.97 -25.32 4.58
C GLN A 271 -5.18 -24.97 3.70
N LYS A 272 -6.27 -25.73 3.79
CA LYS A 272 -7.48 -25.50 2.97
C LYS A 272 -8.07 -24.08 3.13
N LEU A 273 -8.04 -23.52 4.34
CA LEU A 273 -8.50 -22.16 4.62
C LEU A 273 -7.56 -21.08 4.06
N SER A 274 -6.35 -21.45 3.64
CA SER A 274 -5.35 -20.53 3.10
C SER A 274 -5.55 -20.24 1.61
N ILE A 275 -6.41 -20.98 0.90
CA ILE A 275 -6.81 -20.63 -0.47
C ILE A 275 -7.64 -19.33 -0.48
N ILE A 276 -8.55 -19.19 0.48
CA ILE A 276 -9.38 -17.98 0.66
C ILE A 276 -8.49 -16.76 0.94
N ASP A 277 -7.40 -16.97 1.70
CA ASP A 277 -6.41 -15.92 1.96
C ASP A 277 -5.69 -15.50 0.68
N VAL A 278 -5.28 -16.46 -0.15
CA VAL A 278 -4.64 -16.18 -1.45
C VAL A 278 -5.59 -15.41 -2.35
N GLU A 279 -6.84 -15.86 -2.47
CA GLU A 279 -7.89 -15.18 -3.24
C GLU A 279 -8.08 -13.74 -2.80
N ARG A 280 -8.20 -13.51 -1.48
CA ARG A 280 -8.35 -12.17 -0.91
C ARG A 280 -7.14 -11.28 -1.20
N GLY A 281 -5.92 -11.81 -1.08
CA GLY A 281 -4.69 -11.08 -1.36
C GLY A 281 -4.59 -10.68 -2.84
N ILE A 282 -4.86 -11.64 -3.74
CA ILE A 282 -4.89 -11.40 -5.20
C ILE A 282 -5.96 -10.36 -5.55
N SER A 283 -7.17 -10.49 -5.00
CA SER A 283 -8.27 -9.56 -5.26
C SER A 283 -7.93 -8.13 -4.84
N MET A 284 -7.30 -7.95 -3.67
CA MET A 284 -6.85 -6.64 -3.21
C MET A 284 -5.85 -5.99 -4.17
N PHE A 285 -4.82 -6.72 -4.60
CA PHE A 285 -3.82 -6.17 -5.54
C PHE A 285 -4.41 -5.93 -6.93
N SER A 286 -5.35 -6.78 -7.38
CA SER A 286 -6.09 -6.57 -8.63
C SER A 286 -6.88 -5.25 -8.61
N GLN A 287 -7.57 -4.94 -7.50
CA GLN A 287 -8.27 -3.65 -7.32
C GLN A 287 -7.31 -2.45 -7.32
N LEU A 288 -6.06 -2.67 -6.92
CA LEU A 288 -4.98 -1.67 -6.94
C LEU A 288 -4.23 -1.62 -8.28
N ALA A 289 -4.65 -2.41 -9.28
CA ALA A 289 -3.98 -2.57 -10.56
C ALA A 289 -2.50 -3.03 -10.43
N VAL A 290 -2.20 -3.80 -9.38
CA VAL A 290 -0.89 -4.41 -9.14
C VAL A 290 -0.99 -5.90 -9.51
N PRO A 291 -0.17 -6.40 -10.44
CA PRO A 291 -0.19 -7.82 -10.79
C PRO A 291 0.43 -8.67 -9.67
N SER A 292 -0.28 -9.71 -9.25
CA SER A 292 0.27 -10.78 -8.42
C SER A 292 1.04 -11.75 -9.30
N VAL A 293 2.36 -11.79 -9.16
CA VAL A 293 3.27 -12.50 -10.07
C VAL A 293 3.68 -13.88 -9.57
N ALA A 294 3.57 -14.13 -8.27
CA ALA A 294 3.90 -15.42 -7.67
C ALA A 294 3.10 -15.68 -6.39
N VAL A 295 2.87 -16.96 -6.11
CA VAL A 295 2.34 -17.43 -4.83
C VAL A 295 3.33 -18.38 -4.17
N VAL A 296 3.67 -18.11 -2.91
CA VAL A 296 4.59 -18.93 -2.11
C VAL A 296 3.80 -19.65 -1.04
N GLN A 297 3.67 -20.96 -1.16
CA GLN A 297 3.17 -21.83 -0.10
C GLN A 297 4.35 -22.19 0.81
N ASN A 298 4.50 -21.44 1.89
CA ASN A 298 5.51 -21.71 2.89
C ASN A 298 5.09 -22.85 3.81
N MET A 299 6.07 -23.51 4.45
CA MET A 299 5.86 -24.63 5.37
C MET A 299 5.03 -25.76 4.74
N SER A 300 5.30 -26.05 3.46
CA SER A 300 4.46 -26.92 2.64
C SER A 300 4.66 -28.40 2.90
N TYR A 301 5.90 -28.81 3.10
CA TYR A 301 6.28 -30.21 3.28
C TYR A 301 7.55 -30.35 4.13
N PHE A 302 7.75 -31.53 4.70
CA PHE A 302 9.02 -31.95 5.29
C PHE A 302 9.84 -32.72 4.25
N PRO A 303 11.10 -32.35 4.00
CA PRO A 303 11.99 -33.16 3.20
C PRO A 303 12.40 -34.41 3.99
N LEU A 304 12.30 -35.59 3.38
CA LEU A 304 12.73 -36.86 3.95
C LEU A 304 14.12 -37.25 3.43
N PRO A 305 14.93 -38.03 4.18
CA PRO A 305 16.29 -38.40 3.77
C PRO A 305 16.38 -39.19 2.45
N ASP A 306 15.29 -39.83 2.04
CA ASP A 306 15.17 -40.59 0.79
C ASP A 306 14.76 -39.72 -0.41
N GLY A 307 14.65 -38.39 -0.22
CA GLY A 307 14.22 -37.43 -1.23
C GLY A 307 12.71 -37.28 -1.37
N GLN A 308 11.91 -38.02 -0.60
CA GLN A 308 10.46 -37.86 -0.59
C GLN A 308 10.04 -36.60 0.19
N ARG A 309 8.80 -36.15 -0.07
CA ARG A 309 8.18 -35.02 0.62
C ARG A 309 7.00 -35.51 1.46
N GLN A 310 7.00 -35.21 2.75
CA GLN A 310 5.86 -35.47 3.63
C GLN A 310 5.05 -34.18 3.84
N TYR A 311 3.77 -34.17 3.45
CA TYR A 311 2.92 -32.99 3.55
C TYR A 311 2.13 -32.99 4.88
N PRO A 312 2.47 -32.13 5.86
CA PRO A 312 1.81 -32.15 7.18
C PRO A 312 0.33 -31.77 7.14
N PHE A 313 -0.08 -31.00 6.14
CA PHE A 313 -1.47 -30.57 5.93
C PHE A 313 -2.19 -31.40 4.85
N GLY A 314 -1.60 -32.53 4.46
CA GLY A 314 -2.01 -33.34 3.31
C GLY A 314 -1.49 -32.76 2.00
N ASN A 315 -1.36 -33.62 0.98
CA ASN A 315 -1.09 -33.17 -0.37
C ASN A 315 -2.38 -32.52 -0.91
N THR A 316 -2.45 -31.20 -0.82
CA THR A 316 -3.56 -30.45 -1.38
C THR A 316 -3.17 -30.08 -2.80
N ALA A 317 -4.07 -30.27 -3.77
CA ALA A 317 -3.94 -29.66 -5.09
C ALA A 317 -4.04 -28.12 -5.03
N ALA A 318 -3.83 -27.50 -3.86
CA ALA A 318 -4.04 -26.07 -3.61
C ALA A 318 -3.13 -25.22 -4.49
N GLY A 319 -1.85 -25.57 -4.64
CA GLY A 319 -0.94 -24.83 -5.52
C GLY A 319 -1.40 -24.88 -6.98
N LYS A 320 -1.78 -26.08 -7.46
CA LYS A 320 -2.34 -26.26 -8.82
C LYS A 320 -3.65 -25.50 -9.00
N ASN A 321 -4.55 -25.58 -8.03
CA ASN A 321 -5.83 -24.87 -8.05
C ASN A 321 -5.64 -23.36 -8.07
N ILE A 322 -4.66 -22.83 -7.33
CA ILE A 322 -4.32 -21.39 -7.32
C ILE A 322 -3.87 -20.97 -8.73
N ALA A 323 -2.96 -21.72 -9.34
CA ALA A 323 -2.52 -21.44 -10.71
C ALA A 323 -3.69 -21.48 -11.71
N GLU A 324 -4.50 -22.54 -11.68
CA GLU A 324 -5.66 -22.71 -12.57
C GLU A 324 -6.76 -21.64 -12.36
N THR A 325 -7.00 -21.23 -11.11
CA THR A 325 -8.08 -20.29 -10.76
C THR A 325 -7.69 -18.85 -11.06
N PHE A 326 -6.44 -18.47 -10.80
CA PHE A 326 -5.99 -17.07 -10.88
C PHE A 326 -5.06 -16.77 -12.04
N GLY A 327 -4.67 -17.78 -12.84
CA GLY A 327 -3.74 -17.62 -13.96
C GLY A 327 -2.33 -17.21 -13.54
N ILE A 328 -1.90 -17.63 -12.34
CA ILE A 328 -0.55 -17.35 -11.82
C ILE A 328 0.28 -18.62 -11.97
N ASP A 329 1.15 -18.64 -12.98
CA ASP A 329 1.97 -19.82 -13.31
C ASP A 329 3.05 -20.11 -12.26
N HIS A 330 3.48 -19.09 -11.51
CA HIS A 330 4.58 -19.20 -10.56
C HIS A 330 4.09 -19.49 -9.14
N VAL A 331 3.83 -20.77 -8.86
CA VAL A 331 3.51 -21.26 -7.52
C VAL A 331 4.68 -22.06 -6.96
N PHE A 332 5.21 -21.61 -5.81
CA PHE A 332 6.36 -22.19 -5.14
C PHE A 332 5.98 -22.84 -3.83
N GLU A 333 6.59 -23.98 -3.51
CA GLU A 333 6.43 -24.66 -2.23
C GLU A 333 7.76 -24.62 -1.47
N LEU A 334 7.79 -23.97 -0.30
CA LEU A 334 8.95 -23.98 0.57
C LEU A 334 8.80 -25.06 1.65
N PRO A 335 9.88 -25.81 1.98
CA PRO A 335 9.84 -26.83 3.01
C PRO A 335 9.70 -26.23 4.41
N LEU A 336 9.19 -27.04 5.34
CA LEU A 336 9.33 -26.79 6.77
C LEU A 336 10.73 -27.26 7.20
N ASP A 337 11.65 -26.31 7.28
CA ASP A 337 13.06 -26.54 7.56
C ASP A 337 13.47 -25.79 8.85
N PRO A 338 13.90 -26.50 9.92
CA PRO A 338 14.34 -25.85 11.15
C PRO A 338 15.52 -24.90 10.93
N VAL A 339 16.38 -25.18 9.95
CA VAL A 339 17.56 -24.35 9.64
C VAL A 339 17.14 -22.97 9.13
N VAL A 340 15.99 -22.86 8.45
CA VAL A 340 15.43 -21.57 8.04
C VAL A 340 15.03 -20.73 9.25
N SER A 341 14.40 -21.35 10.25
CA SER A 341 14.02 -20.68 11.50
C SER A 341 15.28 -20.25 12.29
N GLU A 342 16.23 -21.17 12.45
CA GLU A 342 17.49 -20.91 13.18
C GLU A 342 18.30 -19.77 12.53
N ALA A 343 18.36 -19.72 11.20
CA ALA A 343 19.03 -18.66 10.47
C ALA A 343 18.37 -17.29 10.71
N GLY A 344 17.03 -17.23 10.66
CA GLY A 344 16.26 -16.03 10.97
C GLY A 344 16.50 -15.54 12.40
N ASP A 345 16.47 -16.44 13.38
CA ASP A 345 16.69 -16.09 14.80
C ASP A 345 18.13 -15.66 15.07
N ALA A 346 19.10 -16.25 14.35
CA ALA A 346 20.50 -15.87 14.41
C ALA A 346 20.80 -14.52 13.74
N GLY A 347 19.85 -13.95 13.00
CA GLY A 347 20.00 -12.68 12.29
C GLY A 347 20.89 -12.75 11.05
N ALA A 348 21.01 -13.94 10.48
CA ALA A 348 21.75 -14.18 9.24
C ALA A 348 20.77 -14.76 8.21
N PRO A 349 20.44 -14.04 7.12
CA PRO A 349 19.50 -14.51 6.11
C PRO A 349 19.85 -15.92 5.61
N PHE A 350 18.86 -16.80 5.62
CA PHE A 350 19.03 -18.22 5.34
C PHE A 350 19.74 -18.49 4.01
N VAL A 351 19.34 -17.80 2.95
CA VAL A 351 19.94 -17.97 1.61
C VAL A 351 21.40 -17.53 1.52
N ALA A 352 21.83 -16.60 2.38
CA ALA A 352 23.23 -16.18 2.46
C ALA A 352 24.08 -17.25 3.18
N ARG A 353 23.51 -17.92 4.19
CA ARG A 353 24.20 -18.92 5.02
C ARG A 353 24.16 -20.33 4.43
N HIS A 354 23.07 -20.70 3.76
CA HIS A 354 22.81 -22.03 3.23
C HIS A 354 22.44 -21.99 1.73
N PRO A 355 23.32 -21.44 0.86
CA PRO A 355 22.99 -21.13 -0.54
C PRO A 355 22.73 -22.36 -1.42
N SER A 356 23.14 -23.56 -0.99
CA SER A 356 22.98 -24.83 -1.71
C SER A 356 21.91 -25.73 -1.09
N SER A 357 21.08 -25.20 -0.19
CA SER A 357 19.97 -25.96 0.39
C SER A 357 18.77 -26.01 -0.57
N PRO A 358 17.92 -27.06 -0.50
CA PRO A 358 16.71 -27.13 -1.33
C PRO A 358 15.79 -25.93 -1.16
N ALA A 359 15.67 -25.38 0.07
CA ALA A 359 14.89 -24.18 0.32
C ALA A 359 15.49 -22.94 -0.34
N ALA A 360 16.82 -22.80 -0.36
CA ALA A 360 17.49 -21.69 -1.03
C ALA A 360 17.35 -21.78 -2.56
N GLU A 361 17.38 -22.99 -3.12
CA GLU A 361 17.11 -23.21 -4.55
C GLU A 361 15.68 -22.81 -4.94
N GLU A 362 14.66 -23.14 -4.13
CA GLU A 362 13.28 -22.69 -4.37
C GLU A 362 13.16 -21.17 -4.28
N ILE A 363 13.83 -20.51 -3.32
CA ILE A 363 13.83 -19.05 -3.21
C ILE A 363 14.59 -18.39 -4.37
N SER A 364 15.66 -19.01 -4.87
CA SER A 364 16.37 -18.57 -6.08
C SER A 364 15.44 -18.62 -7.30
N ARG A 365 14.68 -19.71 -7.47
CA ARG A 365 13.67 -19.81 -8.54
C ARG A 365 12.55 -18.79 -8.39
N LEU A 366 12.12 -18.49 -7.17
CA LEU A 366 11.18 -17.39 -6.90
C LEU A 366 11.77 -16.04 -7.34
N ALA A 367 13.02 -15.75 -7.01
CA ALA A 367 13.67 -14.50 -7.41
C ALA A 367 13.79 -14.39 -8.94
N GLU A 368 14.17 -15.47 -9.63
CA GLU A 368 14.22 -15.55 -11.09
C GLU A 368 12.86 -15.28 -11.73
N ALA A 369 11.79 -15.90 -11.21
CA ALA A 369 10.43 -15.68 -11.68
C ALA A 369 10.00 -14.22 -11.48
N VAL A 370 10.25 -13.64 -10.30
CA VAL A 370 9.94 -12.22 -10.03
C VAL A 370 10.68 -11.31 -11.01
N VAL A 371 11.97 -11.55 -11.26
CA VAL A 371 12.77 -10.78 -12.23
C VAL A 371 12.18 -10.89 -13.63
N GLN A 372 11.79 -12.09 -14.06
CA GLN A 372 11.21 -12.32 -15.38
C GLN A 372 9.87 -11.60 -15.53
N GLU A 373 8.98 -11.73 -14.54
CA GLU A 373 7.66 -11.10 -14.53
C GLU A 373 7.75 -9.57 -14.53
N VAL A 374 8.65 -9.01 -13.71
CA VAL A 374 8.90 -7.55 -13.70
C VAL A 374 9.41 -7.06 -15.04
N LYS A 375 10.31 -7.80 -15.71
CA LYS A 375 10.76 -7.44 -17.07
C LYS A 375 9.61 -7.45 -18.06
N GLU A 376 8.73 -8.44 -18.02
CA GLU A 376 7.56 -8.53 -18.90
C GLU A 376 6.55 -7.41 -18.65
N ILE A 377 6.34 -7.03 -17.38
CA ILE A 377 5.52 -5.88 -16.99
C ILE A 377 6.09 -4.58 -17.57
N HIS A 378 7.41 -4.36 -17.46
CA HIS A 378 8.09 -3.19 -18.01
C HIS A 378 8.09 -3.17 -19.55
N ALA A 379 8.17 -4.34 -20.19
CA ALA A 379 8.04 -4.46 -21.64
C ALA A 379 6.59 -4.27 -22.14
N GLY A 380 5.61 -4.18 -21.23
CA GLY A 380 4.18 -4.06 -21.56
C GLY A 380 3.59 -5.34 -22.16
N SER A 381 4.33 -6.46 -22.12
CA SER A 381 4.01 -7.66 -22.89
C SER A 381 2.82 -8.45 -22.35
N ARG A 382 2.40 -8.21 -21.09
CA ARG A 382 1.35 -9.03 -20.44
C ARG A 382 -0.04 -8.43 -20.32
N ARG A 383 -0.27 -7.18 -20.72
CA ARG A 383 -1.63 -6.61 -20.56
C ARG A 383 -2.53 -7.15 -21.67
N PRO A 384 -3.60 -7.88 -21.34
CA PRO A 384 -4.59 -8.24 -22.34
C PRO A 384 -5.12 -6.95 -22.95
N VAL A 385 -5.19 -6.90 -24.28
CA VAL A 385 -5.87 -5.79 -24.95
C VAL A 385 -7.35 -6.10 -24.88
N VAL A 386 -8.07 -5.33 -24.07
CA VAL A 386 -9.52 -5.40 -23.97
C VAL A 386 -10.12 -4.29 -24.81
N ALA A 387 -10.84 -4.67 -25.86
CA ALA A 387 -11.59 -3.76 -26.71
C ALA A 387 -13.06 -4.15 -26.70
N TYR A 388 -13.95 -3.17 -26.62
CA TYR A 388 -15.38 -3.43 -26.79
C TYR A 388 -15.71 -3.45 -28.27
N ASP A 389 -16.27 -4.56 -28.75
CA ASP A 389 -16.78 -4.69 -30.11
C ASP A 389 -18.26 -4.30 -30.13
N GLU A 390 -18.55 -3.11 -30.66
CA GLU A 390 -19.92 -2.59 -30.78
C GLU A 390 -20.80 -3.40 -31.73
N SER A 391 -20.20 -4.07 -32.73
CA SER A 391 -20.93 -4.83 -33.75
C SER A 391 -21.40 -6.19 -33.23
N GLY A 392 -20.59 -6.82 -32.38
CA GLY A 392 -20.90 -8.10 -31.75
C GLY A 392 -21.46 -8.00 -30.33
N ASN A 393 -21.44 -6.81 -29.72
CA ASN A 393 -21.79 -6.58 -28.32
C ASN A 393 -21.01 -7.50 -27.35
N PHE A 394 -19.69 -7.60 -27.52
CA PHE A 394 -18.82 -8.34 -26.61
C PHE A 394 -17.51 -7.61 -26.35
N PHE A 395 -16.86 -7.92 -25.22
CA PHE A 395 -15.48 -7.49 -24.98
C PHE A 395 -14.54 -8.48 -25.64
N ARG A 396 -13.81 -8.04 -26.67
CA ARG A 396 -12.71 -8.80 -27.22
C ARG A 396 -11.52 -8.66 -26.28
N VAL A 397 -11.05 -9.79 -25.76
CA VAL A 397 -9.84 -9.89 -24.97
C VAL A 397 -8.80 -10.59 -25.84
N GLU A 398 -7.71 -9.89 -26.12
CA GLU A 398 -6.54 -10.45 -26.79
C GLU A 398 -5.43 -10.64 -25.75
N LEU A 399 -5.09 -11.91 -25.51
CA LEU A 399 -4.04 -12.28 -24.60
C LEU A 399 -2.66 -12.02 -25.21
N PRO A 400 -1.64 -11.80 -24.37
CA PRO A 400 -0.22 -11.77 -24.77
C PRO A 400 0.23 -12.93 -25.65
N SER A 401 -0.37 -14.10 -25.49
CA SER A 401 -0.10 -15.31 -26.26
C SER A 401 -0.58 -15.22 -27.72
N GLY A 402 -1.31 -14.17 -28.09
CA GLY A 402 -1.98 -14.02 -29.38
C GLY A 402 -3.34 -14.75 -29.45
N GLU A 403 -3.73 -15.44 -28.39
CA GLU A 403 -5.09 -16.00 -28.26
C GLU A 403 -6.09 -14.87 -28.02
N ALA A 404 -7.21 -14.88 -28.74
CA ALA A 404 -8.26 -13.89 -28.57
C ALA A 404 -9.61 -14.58 -28.34
N PHE A 405 -10.39 -14.06 -27.40
CA PHE A 405 -11.73 -14.55 -27.10
C PHE A 405 -12.68 -13.39 -26.78
N GLY A 406 -13.98 -13.64 -26.92
CA GLY A 406 -15.03 -12.69 -26.59
C GLY A 406 -15.61 -12.97 -25.20
N ILE A 407 -15.81 -11.94 -24.39
CA ILE A 407 -16.54 -11.98 -23.14
C ILE A 407 -17.86 -11.23 -23.32
N ASP A 408 -18.98 -11.91 -23.10
CA ASP A 408 -20.29 -11.28 -23.09
C ASP A 408 -20.36 -10.25 -21.94
N PRO A 409 -20.85 -9.01 -22.17
CA PRO A 409 -20.98 -8.00 -21.12
C PRO A 409 -21.84 -8.43 -19.95
N GLU A 410 -22.75 -9.39 -20.13
CA GLU A 410 -23.58 -9.95 -19.05
C GLU A 410 -22.75 -10.74 -18.02
N ILE A 411 -21.67 -11.41 -18.47
CA ILE A 411 -20.76 -12.16 -17.59
C ILE A 411 -20.02 -11.21 -16.63
N LEU A 412 -19.66 -10.01 -17.10
CA LEU A 412 -18.94 -9.01 -16.30
C LEU A 412 -19.84 -8.19 -15.35
N ARG A 413 -21.17 -8.35 -15.44
CA ARG A 413 -22.13 -7.67 -14.56
C ARG A 413 -22.47 -8.48 -13.30
N GLN A 414 -22.15 -9.77 -13.30
CA GLN A 414 -22.28 -10.66 -12.14
C GLN A 414 -21.05 -10.52 -11.24
#